data_AF-A0AAD7KDQ3-F1
#
_entry.id   AF-A0AAD7KDQ3-F1
#
_cell.length_a   1.000
_cell.length_b   1.000
_cell.length_c   1.000
_cell.angle_alpha   90.00
_cell.angle_beta   90.00
_cell.angle_gamma   90.00
#
_symmetry.space_group_name_H-M   'P 1'
#
loop_
_entity.id
_entity.type
_entity.pdbx_description
1 polymer ?
#
loop_
_entity_poly.entity_id
_entity_poly.type
_entity_poly.pdbx_seq_one_letter_code
_entity_poly.pdbx_strand_id
1 'polypeptide(L)'
;MSSSSTASLLQRRRNRVHASTPAASTDTPSSPFPSPITAPSTQGGISSPNPFSTTAHNQSLVLRQPMPIGQLKAIGEHHLKRIKLEPDSKHEFRNYLEASSDTERQCILLLHVLRSQDMHKQSVQQQASVWKPSSALSVRIKQMVRRLLLLPSVRYYSGTVETAVMAALRDSQVKDLPNEDSFDVDILKAVVARQFTTDKSELKKLIKDATDSADSDTRNIAVVANQALSRFCPQLKLSLAVFYCIAFIRRHIDKGHPNGKFWILLDDELEDINKDGPVAYVESMEICYEDDIAKYGDPATTKLKVAPDCLGDKPLKWVRALNSLGPNVQRVDTKKRKRARAATEDDDGDDLEDPDCDEGPSNTGTPPPTKDPTSPTPTPDD
;
A
#
# COMPACT_ATOMS: atom_id res chain seq x y z
N MET A 1 -10.31 -18.35 24.74
CA MET A 1 -9.38 -17.22 24.60
C MET A 1 -7.99 -17.73 24.93
N SER A 2 -7.24 -18.17 23.91
CA SER A 2 -5.88 -18.69 24.09
C SER A 2 -4.90 -17.54 23.89
N SER A 3 -4.40 -17.01 24.99
CA SER A 3 -3.34 -16.00 25.01
C SER A 3 -2.04 -16.66 24.54
N SER A 4 -1.71 -16.52 23.26
CA SER A 4 -0.44 -17.01 22.72
C SER A 4 0.70 -16.16 23.28
N SER A 5 1.49 -16.76 24.17
CA SER A 5 2.62 -16.13 24.84
C SER A 5 3.72 -15.79 23.83
N THR A 6 3.83 -14.52 23.44
CA THR A 6 4.97 -13.98 22.69
C THR A 6 6.17 -13.86 23.62
N ALA A 7 6.81 -14.98 23.92
CA ALA A 7 8.13 -14.96 24.56
C ALA A 7 9.09 -14.14 23.67
N SER A 8 9.74 -13.13 24.27
CA SER A 8 10.77 -12.31 23.65
C SER A 8 11.81 -13.20 22.93
N LEU A 9 12.30 -12.75 21.76
CA LEU A 9 13.32 -13.45 20.96
C LEU A 9 14.55 -13.85 21.79
N LEU A 10 14.96 -12.97 22.72
CA LEU A 10 16.06 -13.23 23.66
C LEU A 10 15.76 -14.41 24.60
N GLN A 11 14.49 -14.57 24.99
CA GLN A 11 14.03 -15.69 25.83
C GLN A 11 14.01 -17.00 25.04
N ARG A 12 13.73 -16.96 23.73
CA ARG A 12 13.84 -18.14 22.85
C ARG A 12 15.29 -18.57 22.66
N ARG A 13 16.25 -17.63 22.53
CA ARG A 13 17.69 -17.97 22.44
C ARG A 13 18.19 -18.61 23.74
N ARG A 14 17.81 -18.08 24.91
CA ARG A 14 18.10 -18.72 26.21
C ARG A 14 17.57 -20.16 26.26
N ASN A 15 16.37 -20.40 25.73
CA ASN A 15 15.79 -21.74 25.70
C ASN A 15 16.46 -22.66 24.67
N ARG A 16 16.96 -22.13 23.53
CA ARG A 16 17.64 -22.90 22.47
C ARG A 16 19.04 -23.36 22.89
N VAL A 17 19.77 -22.54 23.66
CA VAL A 17 21.11 -22.90 24.20
C VAL A 17 21.03 -24.08 25.19
N HIS A 18 19.88 -24.32 25.82
CA HIS A 18 19.67 -25.46 26.71
C HIS A 18 19.20 -26.75 26.01
N ALA A 19 18.96 -26.74 24.69
CA ALA A 19 18.31 -27.84 23.98
C ALA A 19 19.15 -28.49 22.87
N SER A 20 20.49 -28.43 22.95
CA SER A 20 21.36 -29.10 21.96
C SER A 20 21.84 -30.46 22.48
N THR A 21 21.13 -31.52 22.14
CA THR A 21 21.63 -32.91 22.11
C THR A 21 21.27 -33.50 20.74
N PRO A 22 22.20 -34.09 19.97
CA PRO A 22 21.89 -34.62 18.65
C PRO A 22 21.37 -36.06 18.77
N ALA A 23 20.26 -36.35 18.10
CA ALA A 23 19.81 -37.71 17.83
C ALA A 23 19.78 -37.95 16.31
N ALA A 24 20.29 -39.13 15.94
CA ALA A 24 20.60 -39.56 14.58
C ALA A 24 19.37 -40.00 13.78
N SER A 25 19.54 -39.86 12.46
CA SER A 25 19.06 -40.64 11.30
C SER A 25 17.93 -41.67 11.47
N THR A 26 16.93 -41.67 10.58
CA THR A 26 16.72 -42.69 9.51
C THR A 26 15.43 -42.48 8.69
N ASP A 27 15.59 -42.68 7.38
CA ASP A 27 14.71 -43.37 6.41
C ASP A 27 13.39 -42.78 5.88
N THR A 28 13.46 -42.43 4.58
CA THR A 28 12.43 -42.52 3.53
C THR A 28 11.92 -43.96 3.33
N PRO A 29 10.65 -44.19 2.90
CA PRO A 29 10.39 -44.34 1.46
C PRO A 29 8.97 -43.99 0.91
N SER A 30 8.98 -43.63 -0.39
CA SER A 30 8.06 -44.03 -1.48
C SER A 30 6.58 -43.59 -1.56
N SER A 31 6.31 -42.94 -2.70
CA SER A 31 5.03 -42.70 -3.39
C SER A 31 4.37 -44.00 -3.88
N PRO A 32 3.05 -43.98 -4.19
CA PRO A 32 2.71 -44.01 -5.61
C PRO A 32 1.48 -43.17 -6.04
N PHE A 33 1.52 -42.77 -7.32
CA PHE A 33 0.43 -42.25 -8.16
C PHE A 33 -0.78 -43.20 -8.25
N PRO A 34 -1.96 -42.68 -8.66
CA PRO A 34 -2.43 -43.01 -10.01
C PRO A 34 -3.14 -41.87 -10.78
N SER A 35 -3.06 -41.93 -12.11
CA SER A 35 -3.86 -41.19 -13.11
C SER A 35 -5.12 -42.02 -13.52
N PRO A 36 -5.82 -41.71 -14.62
CA PRO A 36 -6.85 -40.66 -14.80
C PRO A 36 -8.25 -41.27 -15.08
N ILE A 37 -9.34 -40.54 -14.80
CA ILE A 37 -10.71 -40.99 -15.15
C ILE A 37 -11.41 -39.94 -16.01
N THR A 38 -11.60 -40.32 -17.28
CA THR A 38 -12.82 -40.33 -18.10
C THR A 38 -13.81 -39.15 -18.02
N ALA A 39 -14.00 -38.50 -19.17
CA ALA A 39 -15.07 -37.57 -19.49
C ALA A 39 -16.47 -38.25 -19.48
N PRO A 40 -17.53 -37.46 -19.26
CA PRO A 40 -18.59 -37.45 -20.26
C PRO A 40 -19.03 -36.04 -20.65
N SER A 41 -19.18 -35.89 -21.97
CA SER A 41 -19.99 -34.91 -22.66
C SER A 41 -21.44 -34.95 -22.20
N THR A 42 -22.03 -33.80 -21.86
CA THR A 42 -23.49 -33.62 -21.89
C THR A 42 -23.82 -32.20 -22.31
N GLN A 43 -24.57 -32.13 -23.41
CA GLN A 43 -25.24 -30.95 -23.95
C GLN A 43 -26.27 -30.41 -22.93
N GLY A 44 -26.41 -29.10 -22.87
CA GLY A 44 -27.49 -28.45 -22.12
C GLY A 44 -27.48 -26.96 -22.34
N GLY A 45 -28.05 -26.50 -23.46
CA GLY A 45 -28.35 -25.11 -23.68
C GLY A 45 -29.41 -24.64 -22.69
N ILE A 46 -29.07 -23.66 -21.87
CA ILE A 46 -30.04 -22.86 -21.12
C ILE A 46 -29.62 -21.41 -21.29
N SER A 47 -30.31 -20.72 -22.20
CA SER A 47 -30.23 -19.28 -22.36
C SER A 47 -30.61 -18.61 -21.05
N SER A 48 -29.66 -17.91 -20.43
CA SER A 48 -29.94 -17.04 -19.29
C SER A 48 -30.76 -15.83 -19.75
N PRO A 49 -31.89 -15.51 -19.11
CA PRO A 49 -32.63 -14.29 -19.40
C PRO A 49 -31.85 -13.09 -18.86
N ASN A 50 -31.63 -12.11 -19.74
CA ASN A 50 -31.05 -10.81 -19.43
C ASN A 50 -31.76 -10.17 -18.21
N PRO A 51 -31.05 -9.82 -17.12
CA PRO A 51 -31.64 -9.13 -15.98
C PRO A 51 -31.92 -7.63 -16.23
N PHE A 52 -31.72 -7.13 -17.46
CA PHE A 52 -31.87 -5.71 -17.81
C PHE A 52 -33.09 -5.38 -18.69
N SER A 53 -34.02 -6.31 -18.90
CA SER A 53 -35.33 -5.97 -19.46
C SER A 53 -36.31 -5.52 -18.37
N THR A 54 -36.05 -4.37 -17.76
CA THR A 54 -37.10 -3.61 -17.08
C THR A 54 -38.00 -2.98 -18.13
N THR A 55 -39.05 -3.71 -18.48
CA THR A 55 -40.29 -3.13 -19.03
C THR A 55 -40.65 -1.94 -18.15
N ALA A 56 -40.66 -0.74 -18.73
CA ALA A 56 -41.13 0.47 -18.07
C ALA A 56 -42.61 0.29 -17.74
N HIS A 57 -42.88 -0.31 -16.58
CA HIS A 57 -44.18 -0.26 -15.95
C HIS A 57 -44.36 1.19 -15.54
N ASN A 58 -45.09 1.93 -16.38
CA ASN A 58 -45.70 3.21 -16.02
C ASN A 58 -46.60 2.97 -14.81
N GLN A 59 -45.98 2.97 -13.62
CA GLN A 59 -46.70 3.16 -12.38
C GLN A 59 -47.27 4.57 -12.49
N SER A 60 -48.55 4.62 -12.82
CA SER A 60 -49.42 5.76 -12.59
C SER A 60 -48.97 6.45 -11.30
N LEU A 61 -48.67 7.74 -11.37
CA LEU A 61 -48.50 8.64 -10.24
C LEU A 61 -49.81 8.62 -9.44
N VAL A 62 -49.99 7.58 -8.63
CA VAL A 62 -50.97 7.58 -7.55
C VAL A 62 -50.57 8.77 -6.70
N LEU A 63 -51.43 9.78 -6.67
CA LEU A 63 -51.33 10.91 -5.76
C LEU A 63 -51.17 10.32 -4.34
N ARG A 64 -49.93 10.14 -3.88
CA ARG A 64 -49.67 9.72 -2.51
C ARG A 64 -50.25 10.82 -1.65
N GLN A 65 -51.21 10.47 -0.79
CA GLN A 65 -51.71 11.44 0.16
C GLN A 65 -50.54 11.95 1.00
N PRO A 66 -50.40 13.28 1.15
CA PRO A 66 -49.33 13.85 1.95
C PRO A 66 -49.43 13.28 3.36
N MET A 67 -48.32 12.75 3.86
CA MET A 67 -48.26 12.19 5.20
C MET A 67 -48.60 13.27 6.23
N PRO A 68 -49.43 12.97 7.25
CA PRO A 68 -49.71 13.93 8.31
C PRO A 68 -48.41 14.41 8.97
N ILE A 69 -48.28 15.72 9.20
CA ILE A 69 -47.07 16.36 9.73
C ILE A 69 -46.62 15.71 11.05
N GLY A 70 -47.56 15.32 11.91
CA GLY A 70 -47.26 14.63 13.17
C GLY A 70 -46.55 13.28 12.98
N GLN A 71 -46.94 12.49 11.96
CA GLN A 71 -46.28 11.22 11.64
C GLN A 71 -44.90 11.45 11.05
N LEU A 72 -44.76 12.44 10.16
CA LEU A 72 -43.48 12.81 9.57
C LEU A 72 -42.47 13.25 10.64
N LYS A 73 -42.88 14.08 11.60
CA LYS A 73 -42.05 14.53 12.72
C LYS A 73 -41.62 13.36 13.61
N ALA A 74 -42.54 12.44 13.92
CA ALA A 74 -42.23 11.27 14.74
C ALA A 74 -41.21 10.34 14.06
N ILE A 75 -41.38 10.07 12.77
CA ILE A 75 -40.44 9.27 11.98
C ILE A 75 -39.08 9.99 11.87
N GLY A 76 -39.09 11.29 11.54
CA GLY A 76 -37.87 12.08 11.41
C GLY A 76 -37.05 12.16 12.70
N GLU A 77 -37.68 12.43 13.85
CA GLU A 77 -37.01 12.44 15.15
C GLU A 77 -36.49 11.06 15.56
N HIS A 78 -37.21 9.99 15.20
CA HIS A 78 -36.72 8.62 15.39
C HIS A 78 -35.43 8.37 14.58
N HIS A 79 -35.35 8.85 13.33
CA HIS A 79 -34.12 8.76 12.53
C HIS A 79 -33.00 9.66 13.07
N LEU A 80 -33.31 10.86 13.55
CA LEU A 80 -32.32 11.79 14.10
C LEU A 80 -31.62 11.25 15.36
N LYS A 81 -32.30 10.38 16.12
CA LYS A 81 -31.70 9.67 17.27
C LYS A 81 -30.72 8.57 16.86
N ARG A 82 -30.88 8.02 15.66
CA ARG A 82 -30.07 6.91 15.14
C ARG A 82 -28.88 7.38 14.32
N ILE A 83 -28.98 8.58 13.72
CA ILE A 83 -27.93 9.14 12.85
C ILE A 83 -27.15 10.20 13.62
N LYS A 84 -25.82 10.08 13.62
CA LYS A 84 -24.93 11.14 14.14
C LYS A 84 -24.80 12.25 13.11
N LEU A 85 -25.60 13.29 13.29
CA LEU A 85 -25.49 14.55 12.57
C LEU A 85 -24.84 15.63 13.46
N GLU A 86 -24.15 16.57 12.83
CA GLU A 86 -23.66 17.80 13.46
C GLU A 86 -24.83 18.65 13.99
N PRO A 87 -24.62 19.48 15.03
CA PRO A 87 -25.70 20.28 15.64
C PRO A 87 -26.48 21.13 14.63
N ASP A 88 -25.78 21.76 13.68
CA ASP A 88 -26.37 22.62 12.66
C ASP A 88 -27.24 21.81 11.68
N SER A 89 -26.74 20.66 11.22
CA SER A 89 -27.50 19.76 10.34
C SER A 89 -28.73 19.17 11.05
N LYS A 90 -28.65 18.91 12.36
CA LYS A 90 -29.83 18.51 13.15
C LYS A 90 -30.86 19.61 13.23
N HIS A 91 -30.41 20.85 13.40
CA HIS A 91 -31.30 22.01 13.44
C HIS A 91 -31.99 22.23 12.09
N GLU A 92 -31.24 22.22 10.99
CA GLU A 92 -31.78 22.33 9.63
C GLU A 92 -32.79 21.19 9.32
N PHE A 93 -32.49 19.95 9.72
CA PHE A 93 -33.42 18.84 9.53
C PHE A 93 -34.70 18.99 10.37
N ARG A 94 -34.62 19.50 11.61
CA ARG A 94 -35.83 19.80 12.39
C ARG A 94 -36.66 20.91 11.76
N ASN A 95 -36.02 21.96 11.24
CA ASN A 95 -36.71 23.02 10.51
C ASN A 95 -37.45 22.47 9.29
N TYR A 96 -36.86 21.49 8.58
CA TYR A 96 -37.54 20.75 7.51
C TYR A 96 -38.76 19.96 8.01
N LEU A 97 -38.66 19.26 9.15
CA LEU A 97 -39.78 18.51 9.72
C LEU A 97 -40.92 19.42 10.24
N GLU A 98 -40.59 20.63 10.67
CA GLU A 98 -41.53 21.61 11.24
C GLU A 98 -42.18 22.50 10.17
N ALA A 99 -41.75 22.42 8.92
CA ALA A 99 -42.35 23.13 7.80
C ALA A 99 -43.87 22.86 7.69
N SER A 100 -44.63 23.95 7.57
CA SER A 100 -46.08 24.01 7.72
C SER A 100 -46.83 23.33 6.57
N SER A 101 -46.20 23.24 5.40
CA SER A 101 -46.78 22.70 4.18
C SER A 101 -45.82 21.79 3.44
N ASP A 102 -46.35 20.95 2.56
CA ASP A 102 -45.52 20.12 1.69
C ASP A 102 -44.72 20.96 0.69
N THR A 103 -45.31 22.04 0.19
CA THR A 103 -44.67 23.01 -0.69
C THR A 103 -43.42 23.63 -0.03
N GLU A 104 -43.52 24.04 1.24
CA GLU A 104 -42.40 24.60 2.00
C GLU A 104 -41.27 23.57 2.15
N ARG A 105 -41.59 22.30 2.43
CA ARG A 105 -40.59 21.21 2.47
C ARG A 105 -39.90 21.00 1.12
N GLN A 106 -40.66 21.00 0.02
CA GLN A 106 -40.07 20.88 -1.32
C GLN A 106 -39.15 22.06 -1.64
N CYS A 107 -39.51 23.29 -1.24
CA CYS A 107 -38.65 24.47 -1.38
C CYS A 107 -37.35 24.34 -0.56
N ILE A 108 -37.43 23.88 0.69
CA ILE A 108 -36.24 23.65 1.55
C ILE A 108 -35.34 22.58 0.94
N LEU A 109 -35.91 21.48 0.45
CA LEU A 109 -35.14 20.41 -0.22
C LEU A 109 -34.45 20.94 -1.48
N LEU A 110 -35.17 21.65 -2.33
CA LEU A 110 -34.60 22.26 -3.54
C LEU A 110 -33.48 23.24 -3.19
N LEU A 111 -33.65 24.07 -2.16
CA LEU A 111 -32.61 25.00 -1.69
C LEU A 111 -31.37 24.26 -1.21
N HIS A 112 -31.52 23.15 -0.47
CA HIS A 112 -30.38 22.32 -0.06
C HIS A 112 -29.68 21.63 -1.22
N VAL A 113 -30.43 21.14 -2.21
CA VAL A 113 -29.87 20.57 -3.43
C VAL A 113 -29.05 21.63 -4.19
N LEU A 114 -29.60 22.83 -4.35
CA LEU A 114 -28.90 23.95 -5.00
C LEU A 114 -27.66 24.38 -4.21
N ARG A 115 -27.76 24.53 -2.89
CA ARG A 115 -26.61 24.84 -2.02
C ARG A 115 -25.52 23.77 -2.11
N SER A 116 -25.90 22.49 -2.16
CA SER A 116 -24.95 21.38 -2.33
C SER A 116 -24.30 21.40 -3.71
N GLN A 117 -25.07 21.71 -4.77
CA GLN A 117 -24.53 21.90 -6.11
C GLN A 117 -23.57 23.09 -6.16
N ASP A 118 -23.87 24.21 -5.50
CA ASP A 118 -23.02 25.39 -5.47
C ASP A 118 -21.76 25.15 -4.65
N MET A 119 -21.84 24.47 -3.51
CA MET A 119 -20.67 24.00 -2.77
C MET A 119 -19.81 23.04 -3.61
N HIS A 120 -20.43 22.14 -4.36
CA HIS A 120 -19.71 21.24 -5.24
C HIS A 120 -19.06 22.00 -6.40
N LYS A 121 -19.76 22.94 -7.03
CA LYS A 121 -19.21 23.84 -8.06
C LYS A 121 -18.07 24.69 -7.52
N GLN A 122 -18.18 25.24 -6.31
CA GLN A 122 -17.11 25.97 -5.64
C GLN A 122 -15.92 25.05 -5.34
N SER A 123 -16.16 23.84 -4.86
CA SER A 123 -15.11 22.83 -4.65
C SER A 123 -14.43 22.46 -5.97
N VAL A 124 -15.16 22.37 -7.07
CA VAL A 124 -14.64 22.06 -8.42
C VAL A 124 -13.98 23.27 -9.07
N GLN A 125 -14.45 24.50 -8.81
CA GLN A 125 -13.80 25.73 -9.28
C GLN A 125 -12.55 26.08 -8.48
N GLN A 126 -12.50 25.75 -7.19
CA GLN A 126 -11.27 25.81 -6.39
C GLN A 126 -10.24 24.76 -6.81
N GLN A 127 -10.63 23.74 -7.59
CA GLN A 127 -9.68 22.84 -8.27
C GLN A 127 -9.04 23.47 -9.53
N ALA A 128 -9.27 24.75 -9.82
CA ALA A 128 -8.51 25.46 -10.84
C ALA A 128 -7.01 25.51 -10.46
N SER A 129 -6.26 24.62 -11.13
CA SER A 129 -4.86 24.25 -10.90
C SER A 129 -4.57 23.56 -9.56
N VAL A 130 -5.27 22.44 -9.28
CA VAL A 130 -4.73 21.44 -8.33
C VAL A 130 -3.29 21.14 -8.74
N TRP A 131 -2.33 21.51 -7.91
CA TRP A 131 -0.93 21.23 -8.17
C TRP A 131 -0.75 19.73 -8.38
N LYS A 132 -0.03 19.37 -9.45
CA LYS A 132 0.32 18.00 -9.75
C LYS A 132 1.84 17.87 -9.79
N PRO A 133 2.40 16.80 -9.22
CA PRO A 133 3.82 16.57 -9.31
C PRO A 133 4.21 16.41 -10.78
N SER A 134 5.31 17.06 -11.19
CA SER A 134 5.88 16.83 -12.51
C SER A 134 6.27 15.36 -12.68
N SER A 135 6.39 14.89 -13.93
CA SER A 135 6.83 13.52 -14.21
C SER A 135 8.21 13.25 -13.61
N ALA A 136 9.11 14.23 -13.68
CA ALA A 136 10.43 14.19 -13.06
C ALA A 136 10.36 14.06 -11.54
N LEU A 137 9.52 14.86 -10.87
CA LEU A 137 9.31 14.77 -9.43
C LEU A 137 8.73 13.41 -9.03
N SER A 138 7.77 12.88 -9.79
CA SER A 138 7.17 11.55 -9.55
C SER A 138 8.21 10.43 -9.60
N VAL A 139 9.14 10.48 -10.56
CA VAL A 139 10.27 9.54 -10.63
C VAL A 139 11.17 9.66 -9.40
N ARG A 140 11.44 10.89 -8.93
CA ARG A 140 12.25 11.11 -7.72
C ARG A 140 11.56 10.62 -6.45
N ILE A 141 10.26 10.85 -6.31
CA ILE A 141 9.44 10.32 -5.20
C ILE A 141 9.56 8.79 -5.18
N LYS A 142 9.30 8.14 -6.31
CA LYS A 142 9.40 6.68 -6.46
C LYS A 142 10.79 6.18 -6.08
N GLN A 143 11.85 6.82 -6.56
CA GLN A 143 13.23 6.46 -6.18
C GLN A 143 13.46 6.57 -4.66
N MET A 144 13.06 7.67 -4.02
CA MET A 144 13.25 7.86 -2.58
C MET A 144 12.44 6.89 -1.72
N VAL A 145 11.19 6.64 -2.11
CA VAL A 145 10.32 5.65 -1.48
C VAL A 145 10.95 4.25 -1.52
N ARG A 146 11.39 3.81 -2.70
CA ARG A 146 12.00 2.48 -2.88
C ARG A 146 13.30 2.32 -2.12
N ARG A 147 14.09 3.40 -2.04
CA ARG A 147 15.31 3.46 -1.23
C ARG A 147 15.00 3.29 0.25
N LEU A 148 14.01 4.02 0.76
CA LEU A 148 13.59 3.92 2.14
C LEU A 148 13.17 2.49 2.48
N LEU A 149 12.38 1.82 1.64
CA LEU A 149 11.94 0.45 1.92
C LEU A 149 13.05 -0.58 2.13
N LEU A 150 14.22 -0.40 1.50
CA LEU A 150 15.36 -1.30 1.61
C LEU A 150 16.46 -0.79 2.54
N LEU A 151 16.24 0.35 3.22
CA LEU A 151 17.19 0.90 4.17
C LEU A 151 17.16 0.09 5.48
N PRO A 152 18.29 -0.47 5.94
CA PRO A 152 18.35 -1.26 7.18
C PRO A 152 18.02 -0.46 8.45
N SER A 153 18.03 0.87 8.35
CA SER A 153 17.77 1.84 9.42
C SER A 153 16.30 2.25 9.52
N VAL A 154 15.40 1.69 8.69
CA VAL A 154 13.97 1.97 8.78
C VAL A 154 13.42 1.41 10.08
N ARG A 155 12.85 2.30 10.89
CA ARG A 155 12.24 1.93 12.17
C ARG A 155 10.81 1.42 12.02
N TYR A 156 10.06 1.98 11.08
CA TYR A 156 8.68 1.59 10.78
C TYR A 156 8.40 1.67 9.29
N TYR A 157 7.71 0.66 8.78
CA TYR A 157 7.15 0.60 7.44
C TYR A 157 5.74 1.19 7.40
N SER A 158 5.10 1.52 8.51
CA SER A 158 3.80 2.19 8.55
C SER A 158 3.89 3.35 9.54
N GLY A 159 3.80 4.57 9.04
CA GLY A 159 4.08 5.76 9.84
C GLY A 159 4.11 7.01 8.99
N THR A 160 4.70 8.08 9.54
CA THR A 160 4.91 9.38 8.89
C THR A 160 6.04 9.32 7.85
N VAL A 161 5.97 8.34 6.96
CA VAL A 161 6.99 8.09 5.93
C VAL A 161 7.03 9.23 4.92
N GLU A 162 5.89 9.81 4.62
CA GLU A 162 5.74 11.00 3.79
C GLU A 162 6.61 12.15 4.29
N THR A 163 6.70 12.36 5.60
CA THR A 163 7.53 13.41 6.20
C THR A 163 9.01 13.17 5.97
N ALA A 164 9.48 11.93 6.17
CA ALA A 164 10.88 11.57 5.94
C ALA A 164 11.26 11.68 4.45
N VAL A 165 10.39 11.24 3.55
CA VAL A 165 10.63 11.35 2.10
C VAL A 165 10.62 12.81 1.66
N MET A 166 9.69 13.64 2.13
CA MET A 166 9.67 15.06 1.78
C MET A 166 10.91 15.81 2.28
N ALA A 167 11.35 15.55 3.52
CA ALA A 167 12.59 16.12 4.03
C ALA A 167 13.79 15.71 3.15
N ALA A 168 13.88 14.43 2.76
CA ALA A 168 14.95 13.97 1.88
C ALA A 168 14.90 14.58 0.46
N LEU A 169 13.70 14.83 -0.09
CA LEU A 169 13.54 15.51 -1.38
C LEU A 169 14.01 16.96 -1.31
N ARG A 170 13.70 17.66 -0.20
CA ARG A 170 14.16 19.04 0.05
C ARG A 170 15.67 19.12 0.24
N ASP A 171 16.23 18.22 1.05
CA ASP A 171 17.69 18.11 1.26
C ASP A 171 18.43 17.82 -0.05
N SER A 172 17.78 17.09 -0.96
CA SER A 172 18.31 16.78 -2.29
C SER A 172 18.10 17.91 -3.31
N GLN A 173 17.51 19.04 -2.90
CA GLN A 173 17.19 20.20 -3.74
C GLN A 173 16.44 19.81 -5.03
N VAL A 174 15.46 18.90 -4.91
CA VAL A 174 14.62 18.50 -6.05
C VAL A 174 13.77 19.70 -6.48
N LYS A 175 13.75 19.97 -7.78
CA LYS A 175 12.92 21.04 -8.37
C LYS A 175 11.42 20.69 -8.28
N ASP A 176 10.58 21.70 -8.47
CA ASP A 176 9.11 21.60 -8.50
C ASP A 176 8.46 21.15 -7.19
N LEU A 177 9.17 21.23 -6.06
CA LEU A 177 8.57 20.99 -4.75
C LEU A 177 7.67 22.18 -4.36
N PRO A 178 6.48 21.92 -3.78
CA PRO A 178 5.63 22.98 -3.26
C PRO A 178 6.27 23.66 -2.04
N ASN A 179 5.94 24.93 -1.84
CA ASN A 179 6.35 25.69 -0.66
C ASN A 179 5.80 25.03 0.61
N GLU A 180 6.54 25.07 1.72
CA GLU A 180 6.17 24.32 2.94
C GLU A 180 4.81 24.73 3.53
N ASP A 181 4.39 25.97 3.29
CA ASP A 181 3.13 26.52 3.78
C ASP A 181 1.96 26.38 2.79
N SER A 182 2.15 25.74 1.63
CA SER A 182 1.08 25.59 0.63
C SER A 182 0.22 24.34 0.88
N PHE A 183 -1.06 24.42 0.50
CA PHE A 183 -1.98 23.28 0.51
C PHE A 183 -1.49 22.10 -0.36
N ASP A 184 -0.64 22.38 -1.35
CA ASP A 184 -0.08 21.37 -2.25
C ASP A 184 0.86 20.39 -1.52
N VAL A 185 1.36 20.76 -0.35
CA VAL A 185 2.17 19.88 0.50
C VAL A 185 1.38 18.65 0.92
N ASP A 186 0.09 18.79 1.22
CA ASP A 186 -0.75 17.64 1.59
C ASP A 186 -1.06 16.76 0.38
N ILE A 187 -1.16 17.35 -0.81
CA ILE A 187 -1.24 16.61 -2.08
C ILE A 187 0.06 15.80 -2.29
N LEU A 188 1.23 16.42 -2.11
CA LEU A 188 2.51 15.73 -2.21
C LEU A 188 2.64 14.60 -1.19
N LYS A 189 2.25 14.82 0.08
CA LYS A 189 2.21 13.76 1.10
C LYS A 189 1.33 12.59 0.68
N ALA A 190 0.14 12.87 0.13
CA ALA A 190 -0.76 11.83 -0.37
C ALA A 190 -0.15 11.04 -1.53
N VAL A 191 0.53 11.71 -2.47
CA VAL A 191 1.26 11.05 -3.57
C VAL A 191 2.37 10.14 -3.04
N VAL A 192 3.17 10.63 -2.09
CA VAL A 192 4.24 9.84 -1.47
C VAL A 192 3.67 8.63 -0.73
N ALA A 193 2.61 8.82 0.06
CA ALA A 193 1.96 7.74 0.81
C ALA A 193 1.37 6.67 -0.12
N ARG A 194 0.75 7.08 -1.24
CA ARG A 194 0.26 6.16 -2.27
C ARG A 194 1.41 5.37 -2.90
N GLN A 195 2.46 6.06 -3.35
CA GLN A 195 3.62 5.42 -3.97
C GLN A 195 4.30 4.43 -3.00
N PHE A 196 4.43 4.80 -1.73
CA PHE A 196 5.00 3.95 -0.70
C PHE A 196 4.13 2.71 -0.43
N THR A 197 2.81 2.86 -0.43
CA THR A 197 1.89 1.71 -0.33
C THR A 197 2.04 0.76 -1.52
N THR A 198 2.10 1.29 -2.74
CA THR A 198 2.32 0.48 -3.95
C THR A 198 3.63 -0.27 -3.91
N ASP A 199 4.75 0.43 -3.63
CA ASP A 199 6.07 -0.20 -3.60
C ASP A 199 6.22 -1.20 -2.43
N LYS A 200 5.53 -1.01 -1.29
CA LYS A 200 5.42 -2.02 -0.24
C LYS A 200 4.78 -3.31 -0.76
N SER A 201 3.62 -3.19 -1.40
CA SER A 201 2.92 -4.35 -1.98
C SER A 201 3.78 -5.07 -3.02
N GLU A 202 4.48 -4.32 -3.88
CA GLU A 202 5.42 -4.90 -4.85
C GLU A 202 6.60 -5.62 -4.16
N LEU A 203 7.18 -5.05 -3.10
CA LEU A 203 8.31 -5.66 -2.38
C LEU A 203 7.88 -6.94 -1.67
N LYS A 204 6.73 -6.90 -0.97
CA LYS A 204 6.16 -8.08 -0.33
C LYS A 204 5.89 -9.19 -1.35
N LYS A 205 5.28 -8.83 -2.49
CA LYS A 205 5.00 -9.78 -3.57
C LYS A 205 6.28 -10.40 -4.11
N LEU A 206 7.32 -9.60 -4.40
CA LEU A 206 8.61 -10.11 -4.88
C LEU A 206 9.22 -11.14 -3.91
N ILE A 207 9.26 -10.82 -2.61
CA ILE A 207 9.82 -11.73 -1.61
C ILE A 207 8.96 -12.99 -1.48
N LYS A 208 7.63 -12.85 -1.52
CA LYS A 208 6.69 -13.98 -1.46
C LYS A 208 6.85 -14.90 -2.67
N ASP A 209 6.83 -14.35 -3.88
CA ASP A 209 6.99 -15.11 -5.14
C ASP A 209 8.32 -15.88 -5.14
N ALA A 210 9.39 -15.27 -4.63
CA ALA A 210 10.66 -15.95 -4.47
C ALA A 210 10.61 -17.06 -3.40
N THR A 211 9.89 -16.83 -2.29
CA THR A 211 9.71 -17.81 -1.21
C THR A 211 8.91 -19.02 -1.66
N ASP A 212 7.87 -18.81 -2.46
CA ASP A 212 6.97 -19.83 -2.99
C ASP A 212 7.56 -20.57 -4.22
N SER A 213 8.74 -20.16 -4.68
CA SER A 213 9.41 -20.77 -5.83
C SER A 213 9.81 -22.23 -5.56
N ALA A 214 9.58 -23.10 -6.55
CA ALA A 214 10.02 -24.50 -6.49
C ALA A 214 11.54 -24.65 -6.58
N ASP A 215 12.21 -23.68 -7.19
CA ASP A 215 13.67 -23.65 -7.32
C ASP A 215 14.31 -23.28 -5.96
N SER A 216 15.28 -24.06 -5.49
CA SER A 216 16.02 -23.76 -4.26
C SER A 216 16.89 -22.51 -4.40
N ASP A 217 17.42 -22.26 -5.60
CA ASP A 217 18.40 -21.20 -5.80
C ASP A 217 17.73 -19.82 -5.80
N THR A 218 16.50 -19.72 -6.32
CA THR A 218 15.68 -18.50 -6.30
C THR A 218 15.24 -18.11 -4.88
N ARG A 219 15.10 -19.10 -3.98
CA ARG A 219 14.76 -18.89 -2.57
C ARG A 219 15.93 -18.37 -1.73
N ASN A 220 17.16 -18.52 -2.19
CA ASN A 220 18.33 -18.07 -1.45
C ASN A 220 18.30 -16.55 -1.19
N ILE A 221 18.56 -16.13 0.06
CA ILE A 221 18.50 -14.73 0.49
C ILE A 221 19.34 -13.78 -0.39
N ALA A 222 20.51 -14.22 -0.88
CA ALA A 222 21.34 -13.38 -1.74
C ALA A 222 20.68 -13.11 -3.09
N VAL A 223 20.00 -14.10 -3.66
CA VAL A 223 19.26 -13.96 -4.93
C VAL A 223 18.06 -13.04 -4.74
N VAL A 224 17.26 -13.27 -3.69
CA VAL A 224 16.09 -12.42 -3.37
C VAL A 224 16.51 -10.97 -3.13
N ALA A 225 17.55 -10.74 -2.32
CA ALA A 225 18.05 -9.41 -2.05
C ALA A 225 18.62 -8.74 -3.31
N ASN A 226 19.32 -9.48 -4.17
CA ASN A 226 19.83 -8.93 -5.44
C ASN A 226 18.69 -8.56 -6.41
N GLN A 227 17.62 -9.37 -6.48
CA GLN A 227 16.42 -9.06 -7.25
C GLN A 227 15.71 -7.80 -6.70
N ALA A 228 15.55 -7.72 -5.36
CA ALA A 228 14.97 -6.55 -4.70
C ALA A 228 15.81 -5.29 -4.98
N LEU A 229 17.14 -5.34 -4.83
CA LEU A 229 18.01 -4.21 -5.13
C LEU A 229 17.93 -3.79 -6.59
N SER A 230 17.99 -4.75 -7.52
CA SER A 230 17.92 -4.47 -8.97
C SER A 230 16.62 -3.74 -9.34
N ARG A 231 15.50 -4.11 -8.72
CA ARG A 231 14.17 -3.52 -9.00
C ARG A 231 13.92 -2.21 -8.26
N PHE A 232 14.33 -2.12 -7.01
CA PHE A 232 13.97 -1.01 -6.12
C PHE A 232 15.07 0.05 -6.01
N CYS A 233 16.33 -0.37 -5.90
CA CYS A 233 17.43 0.56 -5.70
C CYS A 233 18.76 0.02 -6.26
N PRO A 234 18.97 0.06 -7.59
CA PRO A 234 20.15 -0.53 -8.24
C PRO A 234 21.48 0.16 -7.88
N GLN A 235 21.42 1.29 -7.16
CA GLN A 235 22.58 2.05 -6.69
C GLN A 235 23.13 1.53 -5.35
N LEU A 236 22.34 0.72 -4.62
CA LEU A 236 22.78 0.11 -3.38
C LEU A 236 23.48 -1.22 -3.68
N LYS A 237 24.54 -1.49 -2.92
CA LYS A 237 25.27 -2.75 -3.03
C LYS A 237 24.60 -3.82 -2.17
N LEU A 238 24.68 -5.06 -2.64
CA LEU A 238 24.33 -6.22 -1.83
C LEU A 238 25.19 -6.24 -0.56
N SER A 239 24.59 -6.35 0.61
CA SER A 239 25.29 -6.34 1.90
C SER A 239 24.55 -7.18 2.92
N LEU A 240 25.22 -7.49 4.03
CA LEU A 240 24.63 -8.22 5.15
C LEU A 240 23.41 -7.50 5.75
N ALA A 241 23.46 -6.16 5.83
CA ALA A 241 22.35 -5.37 6.38
C ALA A 241 21.08 -5.46 5.50
N VAL A 242 21.24 -5.60 4.18
CA VAL A 242 20.11 -5.85 3.27
C VAL A 242 19.57 -7.27 3.48
N PHE A 243 20.43 -8.26 3.73
CA PHE A 243 19.99 -9.61 4.05
C PHE A 243 19.16 -9.66 5.33
N TYR A 244 19.58 -8.96 6.38
CA TYR A 244 18.83 -8.84 7.63
C TYR A 244 17.43 -8.27 7.41
N CYS A 245 17.33 -7.17 6.65
CA CYS A 245 16.06 -6.53 6.32
C CYS A 245 15.11 -7.50 5.57
N ILE A 246 15.59 -8.16 4.51
CA ILE A 246 14.78 -9.08 3.72
C ILE A 246 14.41 -10.34 4.50
N ALA A 247 15.33 -10.90 5.29
CA ALA A 247 15.08 -12.06 6.14
C ALA A 247 13.99 -11.77 7.18
N PHE A 248 14.03 -10.58 7.79
CA PHE A 248 12.99 -10.13 8.71
C PHE A 248 11.61 -10.03 8.03
N ILE A 249 11.52 -9.40 6.85
CA ILE A 249 10.26 -9.33 6.08
C ILE A 249 9.77 -10.73 5.69
N ARG A 250 10.66 -11.59 5.20
CA ARG A 250 10.33 -12.95 4.76
C ARG A 250 9.84 -13.83 5.91
N ARG A 251 10.41 -13.69 7.12
CA ARG A 251 9.92 -14.36 8.31
C ARG A 251 8.46 -14.02 8.61
N HIS A 252 8.02 -12.78 8.38
CA HIS A 252 6.61 -12.41 8.51
C HIS A 252 5.73 -12.94 7.36
N ILE A 253 6.30 -13.15 6.17
CA ILE A 253 5.59 -13.79 5.05
C ILE A 253 5.33 -15.26 5.40
N ASP A 254 6.33 -15.96 5.92
CA ASP A 254 6.23 -17.35 6.38
C ASP A 254 5.22 -17.55 7.52
N LYS A 255 5.04 -16.55 8.38
CA LYS A 255 4.00 -16.56 9.43
C LYS A 255 2.58 -16.51 8.87
N GLY A 256 2.38 -16.26 7.57
CA GLY A 256 1.06 -16.25 6.93
C GLY A 256 0.15 -15.12 7.42
N HIS A 257 0.71 -13.96 7.79
CA HIS A 257 -0.12 -12.87 8.31
C HIS A 257 -1.16 -12.36 7.29
N PRO A 258 -2.36 -11.95 7.73
CA PRO A 258 -3.39 -11.40 6.85
C PRO A 258 -2.88 -10.18 6.07
N ASN A 259 -3.28 -10.05 4.80
CA ASN A 259 -2.77 -9.00 3.91
C ASN A 259 -2.93 -7.58 4.49
N GLY A 260 -4.10 -7.24 5.05
CA GLY A 260 -4.35 -5.93 5.65
C GLY A 260 -3.63 -5.64 6.97
N LYS A 261 -3.01 -6.65 7.61
CA LYS A 261 -2.31 -6.51 8.90
C LYS A 261 -0.82 -6.77 8.83
N PHE A 262 -0.33 -7.31 7.72
CA PHE A 262 1.06 -7.73 7.55
C PHE A 262 2.08 -6.69 8.02
N TRP A 263 2.00 -5.47 7.46
CA TRP A 263 2.96 -4.41 7.78
C TRP A 263 2.83 -3.86 9.20
N ILE A 264 1.61 -3.86 9.75
CA ILE A 264 1.36 -3.41 11.12
C ILE A 264 2.01 -4.35 12.12
N LEU A 265 1.87 -5.67 11.90
CA LEU A 265 2.48 -6.69 12.77
C LEU A 265 4.01 -6.70 12.65
N LEU A 266 4.52 -6.41 11.46
CA LEU A 266 5.96 -6.24 11.24
C LEU A 266 6.48 -5.01 12.02
N ASP A 267 5.76 -3.89 11.97
CA ASP A 267 6.09 -2.69 12.74
C ASP A 267 5.98 -2.88 14.26
N ASP A 268 5.00 -3.66 14.72
CA ASP A 268 4.87 -4.03 16.14
C ASP A 268 6.13 -4.80 16.62
N GLU A 269 6.59 -5.79 15.86
CA GLU A 269 7.79 -6.58 16.21
C GLU A 269 9.06 -5.70 16.15
N LEU A 270 9.18 -4.80 15.17
CA LEU A 270 10.28 -3.82 15.14
C LEU A 270 10.25 -2.87 16.34
N GLU A 271 9.06 -2.43 16.75
CA GLU A 271 8.91 -1.55 17.91
C GLU A 271 9.41 -2.23 19.18
N ASP A 272 9.00 -3.48 19.39
CA ASP A 272 9.36 -4.25 20.58
C ASP A 272 10.85 -4.55 20.61
N ILE A 273 11.44 -4.95 19.48
CA ILE A 273 12.89 -5.14 19.35
C ILE A 273 13.65 -3.83 19.65
N ASN A 274 13.16 -2.69 19.16
CA ASN A 274 13.81 -1.40 19.37
C ASN A 274 13.73 -0.90 20.83
N LYS A 275 12.71 -1.30 21.60
CA LYS A 275 12.59 -0.95 23.03
C LYS A 275 13.73 -1.54 23.85
N ASP A 276 14.24 -2.70 23.45
CA ASP A 276 15.33 -3.41 24.12
C ASP A 276 16.73 -2.84 23.77
N GLY A 277 16.78 -1.86 22.87
CA GLY A 277 17.99 -1.11 22.50
C GLY A 277 18.76 -1.66 21.29
N PRO A 278 19.84 -0.97 20.87
CA PRO A 278 20.53 -1.26 19.60
C PRO A 278 21.17 -2.65 19.55
N VAL A 279 21.67 -3.16 20.67
CA VAL A 279 22.30 -4.49 20.74
C VAL A 279 21.25 -5.57 20.51
N ALA A 280 20.11 -5.50 21.22
CA ALA A 280 19.00 -6.44 21.05
C ALA A 280 18.41 -6.37 19.64
N TYR A 281 18.42 -5.20 19.00
CA TYR A 281 18.04 -5.04 17.60
C TYR A 281 18.93 -5.84 16.66
N VAL A 282 20.25 -5.66 16.76
CA VAL A 282 21.20 -6.40 15.92
C VAL A 282 21.08 -7.90 16.14
N GLU A 283 21.02 -8.35 17.40
CA GLU A 283 20.85 -9.78 17.71
C GLU A 283 19.55 -10.35 17.15
N SER A 284 18.45 -9.61 17.22
CA SER A 284 17.16 -10.06 16.69
C SER A 284 17.17 -10.19 15.17
N MET A 285 17.86 -9.27 14.48
CA MET A 285 18.04 -9.32 13.03
C MET A 285 18.95 -10.47 12.60
N GLU A 286 20.02 -10.70 13.35
CA GLU A 286 20.93 -11.84 13.14
C GLU A 286 20.19 -13.17 13.29
N ILE A 287 19.36 -13.35 14.33
CA ILE A 287 18.52 -14.54 14.50
C ILE A 287 17.60 -14.76 13.30
N CYS A 288 16.96 -13.71 12.80
CA CYS A 288 16.09 -13.83 11.63
C CYS A 288 16.87 -14.29 10.39
N TYR A 289 18.10 -13.83 10.23
CA TYR A 289 18.97 -14.22 9.12
C TYR A 289 19.53 -15.64 9.27
N GLU A 290 19.91 -16.06 10.47
CA GLU A 290 20.33 -17.44 10.73
C GLU A 290 19.21 -18.44 10.47
N ASP A 291 18.00 -18.15 10.95
CA ASP A 291 16.81 -18.98 10.70
C ASP A 291 16.49 -19.04 9.20
N ASP A 292 16.71 -17.94 8.47
CA ASP A 292 16.54 -17.86 7.03
C ASP A 292 17.57 -18.72 6.27
N ILE A 293 18.86 -18.63 6.63
CA ILE A 293 19.92 -19.51 6.08
C ILE A 293 19.59 -20.97 6.32
N ALA A 294 19.18 -21.32 7.55
CA ALA A 294 18.87 -22.70 7.91
C ALA A 294 17.71 -23.26 7.06
N LYS A 295 16.78 -22.41 6.62
CA LYS A 295 15.60 -22.80 5.83
C LYS A 295 15.82 -22.75 4.32
N TYR A 296 16.53 -21.73 3.82
CA TYR A 296 16.63 -21.41 2.38
C TYR A 296 18.04 -21.53 1.81
N GLY A 297 19.03 -21.90 2.63
CA GLY A 297 20.40 -22.13 2.21
C GLY A 297 21.32 -20.93 2.41
N ASP A 298 22.62 -21.22 2.47
CA ASP A 298 23.68 -20.24 2.73
C ASP A 298 23.89 -19.32 1.50
N PRO A 299 23.86 -17.98 1.66
CA PRO A 299 24.15 -17.05 0.57
C PRO A 299 25.57 -17.19 -0.02
N ALA A 300 26.53 -17.75 0.72
CA ALA A 300 27.87 -18.02 0.22
C ALA A 300 27.91 -19.06 -0.92
N THR A 301 26.85 -19.87 -1.05
CA THR A 301 26.70 -20.79 -2.19
C THR A 301 26.41 -20.05 -3.50
N THR A 302 25.94 -18.80 -3.43
CA THR A 302 25.71 -17.95 -4.58
C THR A 302 27.00 -17.29 -5.06
N LYS A 303 27.11 -17.02 -6.36
CA LYS A 303 28.26 -16.29 -6.94
C LYS A 303 28.15 -14.76 -6.77
N LEU A 304 27.22 -14.29 -5.93
CA LEU A 304 26.94 -12.88 -5.75
C LEU A 304 27.94 -12.25 -4.77
N LYS A 305 28.52 -11.12 -5.16
CA LYS A 305 29.49 -10.40 -4.32
C LYS A 305 28.77 -9.58 -3.27
N VAL A 306 29.03 -9.87 -2.00
CA VAL A 306 28.52 -9.11 -0.86
C VAL A 306 29.55 -8.04 -0.47
N ALA A 307 29.11 -6.79 -0.41
CA ALA A 307 29.90 -5.67 0.08
C ALA A 307 29.82 -5.60 1.62
N PRO A 308 30.89 -5.14 2.30
CA PRO A 308 30.89 -4.95 3.76
C PRO A 308 29.87 -3.91 4.24
N ASP A 309 29.54 -2.93 3.39
CA ASP A 309 28.49 -1.93 3.61
C ASP A 309 27.64 -1.78 2.33
N CYS A 310 26.31 -1.66 2.48
CA CYS A 310 25.40 -1.36 1.37
C CYS A 310 25.68 0.01 0.72
N LEU A 311 26.32 0.92 1.45
CA LEU A 311 26.51 2.32 1.06
C LEU A 311 27.86 2.61 0.41
N GLY A 312 28.83 1.69 0.54
CA GLY A 312 30.22 1.87 0.10
C GLY A 312 30.99 2.96 0.86
N ASP A 313 32.25 3.19 0.48
CA ASP A 313 33.20 4.05 1.24
C ASP A 313 32.80 5.53 1.35
N LYS A 314 31.86 6.00 0.52
CA LYS A 314 31.34 7.37 0.52
C LYS A 314 29.81 7.34 0.43
N PRO A 315 29.09 7.42 1.56
CA PRO A 315 27.63 7.37 1.53
C PRO A 315 27.10 8.58 0.75
N LEU A 316 26.29 8.28 -0.27
CA LEU A 316 25.65 9.28 -1.13
C LEU A 316 24.90 10.29 -0.26
N LYS A 317 24.86 11.57 -0.66
CA LYS A 317 24.23 12.65 0.15
C LYS A 317 22.80 12.30 0.57
N TRP A 318 22.02 11.73 -0.35
CA TRP A 318 20.64 11.31 -0.08
C TRP A 318 20.55 10.15 0.92
N VAL A 319 21.53 9.24 0.96
CA VAL A 319 21.58 8.14 1.92
C VAL A 319 21.75 8.68 3.32
N ARG A 320 22.64 9.67 3.50
CA ARG A 320 22.84 10.33 4.80
C ARG A 320 21.56 11.01 5.28
N ALA A 321 20.84 11.69 4.38
CA ALA A 321 19.55 12.27 4.69
C ALA A 321 18.52 11.20 5.08
N LEU A 322 18.38 10.11 4.29
CA LEU A 322 17.43 9.05 4.64
C LEU A 322 17.83 8.28 5.91
N ASN A 323 19.12 8.09 6.19
CA ASN A 323 19.59 7.46 7.42
C ASN A 323 19.39 8.34 8.65
N SER A 324 19.49 9.66 8.52
CA SER A 324 19.15 10.56 9.63
C SER A 324 17.63 10.65 9.85
N LEU A 325 16.83 10.44 8.80
CA LEU A 325 15.37 10.55 8.84
C LEU A 325 14.63 9.23 9.11
N GLY A 326 15.22 8.08 8.75
CA GLY A 326 14.64 6.75 8.96
C GLY A 326 14.30 6.46 10.43
N PRO A 327 15.18 6.78 11.39
CA PRO A 327 14.88 6.69 12.82
C PRO A 327 13.77 7.63 13.30
N ASN A 328 13.51 8.72 12.56
CA ASN A 328 12.52 9.75 12.88
C ASN A 328 11.13 9.45 12.31
N VAL A 329 10.97 8.38 11.53
CA VAL A 329 9.64 7.93 11.11
C VAL A 329 8.86 7.58 12.37
N GLN A 330 7.76 8.28 12.62
CA GLN A 330 6.92 8.03 13.78
C GLN A 330 5.78 7.09 13.39
N ARG A 331 5.48 6.16 14.29
CA ARG A 331 4.30 5.30 14.15
C ARG A 331 3.04 6.16 14.25
N VAL A 332 2.13 6.02 13.29
CA VAL A 332 0.80 6.62 13.39
C VAL A 332 -0.06 5.70 14.26
N ASP A 333 -0.51 6.19 15.41
CA ASP A 333 -1.43 5.46 16.29
C ASP A 333 -2.71 5.08 15.55
N THR A 334 -2.79 3.83 15.09
CA THR A 334 -3.99 3.29 14.42
C THR A 334 -5.20 3.29 15.36
N LYS A 335 -4.98 3.23 16.68
CA LYS A 335 -6.02 3.35 17.71
C LYS A 335 -6.74 4.70 17.68
N LYS A 336 -6.04 5.81 17.36
CA LYS A 336 -6.67 7.13 17.21
C LYS A 336 -7.45 7.24 15.91
N ARG A 337 -6.95 6.66 14.81
CA ARG A 337 -7.66 6.62 13.52
C ARG A 337 -8.95 5.82 13.57
N LYS A 338 -8.99 4.70 14.32
CA LYS A 338 -10.22 3.92 14.48
C LYS A 338 -11.31 4.69 15.24
N ARG A 339 -10.98 5.63 16.13
CA ARG A 339 -11.99 6.53 16.75
C ARG A 339 -12.54 7.59 15.79
N ALA A 340 -11.76 8.01 14.80
CA ALA A 340 -12.22 8.95 13.76
C ALA A 340 -13.09 8.26 12.69
N ARG A 341 -12.86 6.97 12.39
CA ARG A 341 -13.69 6.17 11.45
C ARG A 341 -14.83 5.38 12.08
N ALA A 342 -14.69 4.88 13.31
CA ALA A 342 -15.78 4.22 14.04
C ALA A 342 -16.84 5.21 14.56
N ALA A 343 -16.69 6.50 14.27
CA ALA A 343 -17.79 7.44 14.40
C ALA A 343 -18.75 7.39 13.20
N THR A 344 -18.41 6.69 12.11
CA THR A 344 -19.08 6.80 10.82
C THR A 344 -19.49 5.50 10.13
N GLU A 345 -19.19 4.30 10.64
CA GLU A 345 -19.53 3.04 9.94
C GLU A 345 -19.77 1.87 10.91
N ASP A 346 -21.04 1.58 11.18
CA ASP A 346 -21.58 0.23 11.40
C ASP A 346 -22.62 0.05 10.27
N ASP A 347 -22.19 -0.39 9.09
CA ASP A 347 -23.08 -0.97 8.09
C ASP A 347 -22.30 -1.97 7.24
N ASP A 348 -22.80 -3.20 7.22
CA ASP A 348 -22.29 -4.34 6.46
C ASP A 348 -22.33 -4.04 4.95
N GLY A 349 -21.27 -4.37 4.21
CA GLY A 349 -21.39 -4.50 2.76
C GLY A 349 -20.10 -4.27 1.98
N ASP A 350 -19.59 -5.39 1.46
CA ASP A 350 -18.83 -5.53 0.22
C ASP A 350 -17.54 -4.73 0.01
N ASP A 351 -16.47 -5.52 0.16
CA ASP A 351 -15.13 -5.38 -0.41
C ASP A 351 -15.24 -5.18 -1.94
N LEU A 352 -15.43 -3.93 -2.37
CA LEU A 352 -15.20 -3.50 -3.75
C LEU A 352 -13.73 -3.09 -3.89
N GLU A 353 -12.85 -4.07 -3.99
CA GLU A 353 -11.66 -3.91 -4.82
C GLU A 353 -12.10 -4.01 -6.28
N ASP A 354 -12.07 -2.90 -7.02
CA ASP A 354 -11.85 -2.90 -8.47
C ASP A 354 -11.60 -1.47 -9.00
N PRO A 355 -10.95 -1.26 -10.17
CA PRO A 355 -10.23 -2.24 -10.98
C PRO A 355 -8.80 -1.80 -11.39
N ASP A 356 -8.11 -2.76 -11.99
CA ASP A 356 -6.95 -2.64 -12.87
C ASP A 356 -6.69 -1.25 -13.47
N CYS A 357 -5.55 -0.66 -13.09
CA CYS A 357 -4.91 0.39 -13.87
C CYS A 357 -4.08 -0.26 -14.98
N ASP A 358 -4.76 -0.76 -16.02
CA ASP A 358 -4.15 -1.12 -17.29
C ASP A 358 -3.85 0.18 -18.07
N GLU A 359 -2.68 0.77 -17.80
CA GLU A 359 -2.11 1.79 -18.69
C GLU A 359 -1.46 1.08 -19.89
N GLY A 360 -2.28 0.80 -20.91
CA GLY A 360 -1.79 0.36 -22.21
C GLY A 360 -0.78 1.36 -22.82
N PRO A 361 0.24 0.89 -23.56
CA PRO A 361 1.23 1.77 -24.16
C PRO A 361 0.60 2.61 -25.28
N SER A 362 0.70 3.93 -25.16
CA SER A 362 0.36 4.88 -26.21
C SER A 362 1.18 4.60 -27.46
N ASN A 363 0.45 4.32 -28.55
CA ASN A 363 0.91 4.21 -29.93
C ASN A 363 2.01 5.24 -30.28
N THR A 364 3.17 4.72 -30.66
CA THR A 364 4.19 5.45 -31.42
C THR A 364 3.71 5.58 -32.86
N GLY A 365 3.25 6.77 -33.25
CA GLY A 365 3.05 7.12 -34.64
C GLY A 365 4.39 7.18 -35.37
N THR A 366 4.65 6.20 -36.22
CA THR A 366 5.75 6.19 -37.19
C THR A 366 5.43 7.14 -38.35
N PRO A 367 6.24 8.16 -38.63
CA PRO A 367 6.15 8.89 -39.90
C PRO A 367 6.87 8.13 -41.04
N PRO A 368 6.40 8.25 -42.29
CA PRO A 368 6.90 7.46 -43.43
C PRO A 368 8.28 7.93 -43.92
N PRO A 369 9.02 7.06 -44.65
CA PRO A 369 10.35 7.38 -45.15
C PRO A 369 10.26 8.35 -46.34
N THR A 370 10.86 9.53 -46.18
CA THR A 370 11.08 10.46 -47.30
C THR A 370 12.45 10.17 -47.88
N LYS A 371 12.47 9.85 -49.17
CA LYS A 371 13.66 9.58 -49.98
C LYS A 371 14.53 10.84 -50.13
N ASP A 372 15.84 10.63 -50.05
CA ASP A 372 16.93 11.42 -50.64
C ASP A 372 16.57 11.98 -52.03
N PRO A 373 17.14 13.13 -52.48
CA PRO A 373 18.60 13.25 -52.63
C PRO A 373 19.20 14.67 -52.44
N THR A 374 20.53 14.75 -52.29
CA THR A 374 21.46 15.41 -53.24
C THR A 374 22.73 15.88 -52.52
N SER A 375 23.86 15.54 -53.15
CA SER A 375 25.27 15.90 -52.92
C SER A 375 25.63 17.19 -52.18
N PRO A 376 26.87 17.24 -51.67
CA PRO A 376 27.73 18.35 -52.06
C PRO A 376 29.06 17.90 -52.67
N THR A 377 29.34 18.57 -53.78
CA THR A 377 30.59 18.81 -54.49
C THR A 377 31.79 19.04 -53.55
N PRO A 378 32.99 18.54 -53.88
CA PRO A 378 34.24 18.95 -53.25
C PRO A 378 34.93 20.06 -54.05
N THR A 379 35.54 21.04 -53.37
CA THR A 379 36.68 21.87 -53.86
C THR A 379 37.06 22.91 -52.80
N PRO A 380 38.27 23.51 -52.85
CA PRO A 380 39.61 22.93 -53.02
C PRO A 380 40.55 23.33 -51.86
N ASP A 381 41.78 22.85 -51.94
CA ASP A 381 42.95 23.29 -51.18
C ASP A 381 43.14 24.82 -51.13
N ASP A 382 43.53 25.31 -49.96
CA ASP A 382 44.73 26.14 -49.73
C ASP A 382 45.24 25.92 -48.29
#